data_AF-A0A3Q1K3J2-F1
#
_entry.id   AF-A0A3Q1K3J2-F1
#
_cell.length_a   1.000
_cell.length_b   1.000
_cell.length_c   1.000
_cell.angle_alpha   90.00
_cell.angle_beta   90.00
_cell.angle_gamma   90.00
#
_symmetry.space_group_name_H-M   'P 1'
#
loop_
_entity.id
_entity.type
_entity.pdbx_description
1 polymer ?
#
loop_
_entity_poly.entity_id
_entity_poly.type
_entity_poly.pdbx_seq_one_letter_code
_entity_poly.pdbx_strand_id
1 'polypeptide(L)'
;MINTYQTSLAPPPVPPRLNRSAPVLIPTPLPSQSSSKPLIRFLVGVVVLHLVLSVGGFIYLYHTDKMGQRFSAEGKVAFRSSEQETYSKTLARMVIEQPTPKKPPTNYLQWNINHSVLKNINYYHNSWLTIPESGDYYVYSRVTFSKGHRKIPLNSQVQLRKTGTGNGTAVMQAYCDLDSESTIPRLCTATQGEVITLEKGNQLSVWVADPSLVSYTEGATTFGMYKL
;
A
#
# COMPACT_ATOMS: atom_id res chain seq x y z
N MET A 1 -96.29 10.62 18.65
CA MET A 1 -95.01 11.03 18.06
C MET A 1 -94.42 9.79 17.39
N ILE A 2 -94.19 9.91 16.08
CA ILE A 2 -93.41 9.08 15.15
C ILE A 2 -93.83 7.62 14.92
N ASN A 3 -94.49 7.49 13.77
CA ASN A 3 -94.63 6.31 12.91
C ASN A 3 -93.27 5.72 12.50
N THR A 4 -93.19 4.40 12.35
CA THR A 4 -93.07 3.79 11.01
C THR A 4 -93.33 2.29 11.09
N TYR A 5 -94.19 1.85 10.18
CA TYR A 5 -94.79 0.55 10.12
C TYR A 5 -94.03 -0.37 9.16
N GLN A 6 -94.39 -1.65 9.25
CA GLN A 6 -94.38 -2.67 8.20
C GLN A 6 -93.15 -3.59 8.21
N THR A 7 -93.26 -4.78 8.84
CA THR A 7 -93.95 -6.01 8.37
C THR A 7 -93.24 -6.61 7.16
N SER A 8 -92.74 -7.84 7.30
CA SER A 8 -93.36 -9.05 6.74
C SER A 8 -92.39 -9.60 5.69
N LEU A 9 -92.13 -10.88 5.51
CA LEU A 9 -92.60 -12.14 6.06
C LEU A 9 -91.51 -13.16 5.67
N ALA A 10 -91.40 -14.26 6.40
CA ALA A 10 -90.58 -15.39 5.98
C ALA A 10 -91.04 -15.88 4.60
N PRO A 11 -90.13 -16.08 3.63
CA PRO A 11 -90.51 -16.62 2.34
C PRO A 11 -91.00 -18.08 2.47
N PRO A 12 -92.07 -18.44 1.73
CA PRO A 12 -92.75 -19.74 1.82
C PRO A 12 -91.95 -20.88 1.15
N PRO A 13 -92.23 -22.16 1.48
CA PRO A 13 -91.56 -23.30 0.87
C PRO A 13 -92.26 -23.83 -0.41
N VAL A 14 -91.44 -23.96 -1.48
CA VAL A 14 -91.29 -25.01 -2.54
C VAL A 14 -92.51 -25.55 -3.33
N PRO A 15 -92.37 -25.69 -4.68
CA PRO A 15 -92.66 -26.97 -5.36
C PRO A 15 -91.56 -27.47 -6.35
N PRO A 16 -91.62 -28.75 -6.82
CA PRO A 16 -90.45 -29.54 -7.21
C PRO A 16 -90.25 -29.82 -8.73
N ARG A 17 -88.97 -30.08 -9.06
CA ARG A 17 -88.36 -30.88 -10.16
C ARG A 17 -88.85 -30.72 -11.61
N LEU A 18 -87.92 -30.33 -12.49
CA LEU A 18 -87.80 -30.88 -13.86
C LEU A 18 -86.33 -31.15 -14.23
N ASN A 19 -86.17 -32.19 -15.03
CA ASN A 19 -84.94 -32.87 -15.41
C ASN A 19 -83.83 -32.02 -16.07
N ARG A 20 -82.59 -32.37 -15.71
CA ARG A 20 -81.42 -32.56 -16.60
C ARG A 20 -80.97 -31.37 -17.46
N SER A 21 -79.92 -30.69 -17.00
CA SER A 21 -78.90 -30.09 -17.87
C SER A 21 -77.52 -30.23 -17.23
N ALA A 22 -76.60 -30.76 -18.04
CA ALA A 22 -75.17 -31.02 -17.91
C ALA A 22 -74.39 -30.55 -16.65
N PRO A 23 -73.39 -31.34 -16.20
CA PRO A 23 -72.34 -30.80 -15.34
C PRO A 23 -71.54 -29.77 -16.14
N VAL A 24 -71.78 -28.48 -15.89
CA VAL A 24 -70.83 -27.43 -16.27
C VAL A 24 -69.68 -27.53 -15.28
N LEU A 25 -68.74 -28.41 -15.59
CA LEU A 25 -67.37 -28.33 -15.11
C LEU A 25 -66.86 -26.95 -15.51
N ILE A 26 -66.84 -26.01 -14.57
CA ILE A 26 -65.97 -24.83 -14.69
C ILE A 26 -64.55 -25.38 -14.54
N PRO A 27 -63.73 -25.42 -15.61
CA PRO A 27 -62.35 -25.79 -15.46
C PRO A 27 -61.67 -24.60 -14.78
N THR A 28 -61.25 -24.76 -13.53
CA THR A 28 -60.13 -23.97 -13.02
C THR A 28 -58.95 -24.26 -13.94
N PRO A 29 -58.40 -23.28 -14.68
CA PRO A 29 -57.20 -23.54 -15.45
C PRO A 29 -56.07 -23.81 -14.45
N LEU A 30 -55.56 -25.05 -14.46
CA LEU A 30 -54.21 -25.34 -13.99
C LEU A 30 -53.27 -24.33 -14.66
N PRO A 31 -52.26 -23.78 -13.97
CA PRO A 31 -51.24 -23.00 -14.64
C PRO A 31 -50.61 -23.90 -15.69
N SER A 32 -50.85 -23.55 -16.95
CA SER A 32 -50.30 -24.25 -18.08
C SER A 32 -48.78 -24.23 -17.94
N GLN A 33 -48.20 -25.42 -18.05
CA GLN A 33 -46.77 -25.62 -18.26
C GLN A 33 -46.42 -25.11 -19.67
N SER A 34 -46.55 -23.81 -19.88
CA SER A 34 -46.15 -23.12 -21.09
C SER A 34 -44.63 -22.96 -21.00
N SER A 35 -43.92 -23.96 -21.52
CA SER A 35 -42.47 -23.94 -21.57
C SER A 35 -42.04 -22.75 -22.43
N SER A 36 -41.61 -21.66 -21.81
CA SER A 36 -41.02 -20.51 -22.47
C SER A 36 -39.59 -20.86 -22.92
N LYS A 37 -39.47 -21.87 -23.78
CA LYS A 37 -38.23 -22.29 -24.45
C LYS A 37 -37.44 -21.11 -25.01
N PRO A 38 -38.04 -20.09 -25.67
CA PRO A 38 -37.28 -18.93 -26.12
C PRO A 38 -36.75 -18.07 -24.96
N LEU A 39 -37.51 -17.94 -23.87
CA LEU A 39 -37.11 -17.17 -22.69
C LEU A 39 -35.99 -17.85 -21.91
N ILE A 40 -36.05 -19.18 -21.75
CA ILE A 40 -34.97 -19.97 -21.16
C ILE A 40 -33.71 -19.90 -22.03
N ARG A 41 -33.84 -20.01 -23.37
CA ARG A 41 -32.70 -19.88 -24.29
C ARG A 41 -32.09 -18.48 -24.23
N PHE A 42 -32.91 -17.44 -24.15
CA PHE A 42 -32.46 -16.07 -23.97
C PHE A 42 -31.71 -15.90 -22.65
N LEU A 43 -32.27 -16.42 -21.55
CA LEU A 43 -31.69 -16.30 -20.22
C LEU A 43 -30.36 -17.08 -20.12
N VAL A 44 -30.27 -18.28 -20.72
CA VAL A 44 -29.01 -19.02 -20.88
C VAL A 44 -28.01 -18.23 -21.72
N GLY A 45 -28.44 -17.62 -22.82
CA GLY A 45 -27.59 -16.76 -23.65
C GLY A 45 -27.01 -15.57 -22.88
N VAL A 46 -27.83 -14.89 -22.06
CA VAL A 46 -27.39 -13.78 -21.21
C VAL A 46 -26.41 -14.24 -20.13
N VAL A 47 -26.66 -15.38 -19.49
CA VAL A 47 -25.76 -15.92 -18.46
C VAL A 47 -24.42 -16.34 -19.07
N VAL A 48 -24.42 -17.01 -20.23
CA VAL A 48 -23.19 -17.38 -20.94
C VAL A 48 -22.43 -16.14 -21.40
N LEU A 49 -23.13 -15.14 -21.95
CA LEU A 49 -22.52 -13.86 -22.33
C LEU A 49 -21.88 -13.18 -21.13
N HIS A 50 -22.57 -13.14 -19.98
CA HIS A 50 -22.02 -12.57 -18.76
C HIS A 50 -20.78 -13.32 -18.28
N LEU A 51 -20.82 -14.65 -18.27
CA LEU A 51 -19.66 -15.48 -17.91
C LEU A 51 -18.46 -15.19 -18.83
N VAL A 52 -18.69 -15.10 -20.15
CA VAL A 52 -17.64 -14.79 -21.12
C VAL A 52 -17.10 -13.38 -20.92
N LEU A 53 -17.95 -12.39 -20.64
CA LEU A 53 -17.52 -11.02 -20.35
C LEU A 53 -16.74 -10.93 -19.02
N SER A 54 -17.14 -11.68 -17.99
CA SER A 54 -16.43 -11.72 -16.71
C SER A 54 -15.08 -12.41 -16.83
N VAL A 55 -15.02 -13.57 -17.48
CA VAL A 55 -13.76 -14.31 -17.68
C VAL A 55 -12.85 -13.57 -18.66
N GLY A 56 -13.39 -13.08 -19.77
CA GLY A 56 -12.66 -12.26 -20.74
C GLY A 56 -12.17 -10.95 -20.13
N GLY A 57 -12.99 -10.29 -19.33
CA GLY A 57 -12.61 -9.10 -18.56
C GLY A 57 -11.52 -9.40 -17.54
N PHE A 58 -11.58 -10.52 -16.84
CA PHE A 58 -10.54 -10.94 -15.90
C PHE A 58 -9.22 -11.27 -16.60
N ILE A 59 -9.26 -11.99 -17.73
CA ILE A 59 -8.08 -12.28 -18.56
C ILE A 59 -7.51 -11.00 -19.15
N TYR A 60 -8.36 -10.09 -19.62
CA TYR A 60 -7.96 -8.78 -20.11
C TYR A 60 -7.26 -8.00 -19.01
N LEU A 61 -7.85 -7.86 -17.83
CA LEU A 61 -7.24 -7.17 -16.70
C LEU A 61 -5.93 -7.83 -16.25
N TYR A 62 -5.86 -9.17 -16.23
CA TYR A 62 -4.64 -9.91 -15.89
C TYR A 62 -3.53 -9.71 -16.92
N HIS A 63 -3.86 -9.67 -18.21
CA HIS A 63 -2.90 -9.35 -19.26
C HIS A 63 -2.52 -7.86 -19.28
N THR A 64 -3.47 -6.96 -19.05
CA THR A 64 -3.23 -5.52 -18.96
C THR A 64 -2.39 -5.18 -17.73
N ASP A 65 -2.53 -5.88 -16.60
CA ASP A 65 -1.66 -5.72 -15.43
C ASP A 65 -0.22 -6.18 -15.76
N LYS A 66 -0.08 -7.34 -16.43
CA LYS A 66 1.21 -7.82 -16.93
C LYS A 66 1.84 -6.94 -18.03
N MET A 67 1.02 -6.24 -18.83
CA MET A 67 1.49 -5.31 -19.86
C MET A 67 1.70 -3.89 -19.33
N GLY A 68 0.97 -3.43 -18.32
CA GLY A 68 1.13 -2.13 -17.65
C GLY A 68 2.44 -2.03 -16.90
N GLN A 69 2.98 -3.18 -16.45
CA GLN A 69 4.35 -3.30 -15.95
C GLN A 69 5.41 -3.19 -17.06
N ARG A 70 5.03 -3.23 -18.36
CA ARG A 70 5.94 -3.15 -19.52
C ARG A 70 5.71 -1.95 -20.46
N PHE A 71 4.55 -1.30 -20.41
CA PHE A 71 4.20 -0.16 -21.27
C PHE A 71 3.40 0.89 -20.49
N SER A 72 4.08 1.72 -19.70
CA SER A 72 3.47 2.91 -19.11
C SER A 72 3.83 4.13 -19.96
N ALA A 73 3.03 4.36 -21.01
CA ALA A 73 2.88 5.67 -21.62
C ALA A 73 1.40 5.85 -22.06
N GLU A 74 0.77 6.86 -21.44
CA GLU A 74 -0.37 7.64 -21.94
C GLU A 74 -1.82 7.12 -21.77
N GLY A 75 -2.64 7.91 -21.06
CA GLY A 75 -4.10 7.79 -21.02
C GLY A 75 -4.76 8.24 -19.71
N LYS A 76 -4.96 9.56 -19.53
CA LYS A 76 -5.69 10.16 -18.40
C LYS A 76 -7.20 9.83 -18.44
N VAL A 77 -7.77 9.32 -17.34
CA VAL A 77 -9.12 9.70 -16.86
C VAL A 77 -9.12 9.69 -15.33
N ALA A 78 -9.74 10.72 -14.76
CA ALA A 78 -9.73 11.07 -13.35
C ALA A 78 -10.30 9.98 -12.42
N PHE A 79 -9.41 9.30 -11.70
CA PHE A 79 -9.73 8.76 -10.38
C PHE A 79 -8.61 9.21 -9.44
N ARG A 80 -8.93 10.12 -8.51
CA ARG A 80 -8.03 10.59 -7.45
C ARG A 80 -7.83 9.43 -6.46
N SER A 81 -7.02 8.45 -6.84
CA SER A 81 -6.57 7.40 -5.93
C SER A 81 -5.35 7.90 -5.18
N SER A 82 -5.46 8.00 -3.85
CA SER A 82 -4.34 8.27 -2.95
C SER A 82 -3.20 7.25 -3.08
N GLU A 83 -3.41 6.12 -3.75
CA GLU A 83 -2.41 5.09 -3.98
C GLU A 83 -1.40 5.47 -5.07
N GLN A 84 -1.82 6.30 -6.04
CA GLN A 84 -0.97 6.70 -7.17
C GLN A 84 0.04 7.81 -6.80
N GLU A 85 -0.24 8.59 -5.75
CA GLU A 85 0.69 9.59 -5.21
C GLU A 85 1.88 8.98 -4.44
N THR A 86 1.79 7.71 -4.03
CA THR A 86 2.86 7.06 -3.24
C THR A 86 3.92 6.40 -4.14
N TYR A 87 3.61 6.16 -5.42
CA TYR A 87 4.54 5.54 -6.36
C TYR A 87 5.55 6.53 -6.97
N SER A 88 5.23 7.83 -7.02
CA SER A 88 6.14 8.86 -7.55
C SER A 88 6.98 9.57 -6.47
N LYS A 89 6.55 9.52 -5.20
CA LYS A 89 7.26 10.19 -4.11
C LYS A 89 8.59 9.50 -3.82
N THR A 90 9.67 10.26 -3.95
CA THR A 90 11.03 9.85 -3.57
C THR A 90 11.06 9.47 -2.09
N LEU A 91 11.48 8.23 -1.81
CA LEU A 91 11.58 7.66 -0.47
C LEU A 91 12.79 6.73 -0.41
N ALA A 92 13.56 6.85 0.67
CA ALA A 92 14.56 5.87 1.05
C ALA A 92 14.41 5.50 2.52
N ARG A 93 14.54 4.21 2.81
CA ARG A 93 14.77 3.67 4.15
C ARG A 93 15.86 2.61 4.05
N MET A 94 17.04 2.99 4.50
CA MET A 94 18.25 2.19 4.47
C MET A 94 18.39 1.34 5.72
N VAL A 95 18.73 0.08 5.51
CA VAL A 95 19.05 -0.90 6.55
C VAL A 95 20.56 -1.14 6.53
N ILE A 96 21.19 -1.19 7.70
CA ILE A 96 22.63 -1.38 7.83
C ILE A 96 23.09 -2.74 7.26
N GLU A 97 24.20 -2.74 6.51
CA GLU A 97 24.85 -3.97 6.04
C GLU A 97 25.70 -4.58 7.16
N GLN A 98 25.64 -5.91 7.31
CA GLN A 98 26.48 -6.61 8.28
C GLN A 98 27.96 -6.49 7.90
N PRO A 99 28.87 -6.24 8.86
CA PRO A 99 30.29 -6.08 8.57
C PRO A 99 30.89 -7.41 8.10
N THR A 100 31.56 -7.38 6.95
CA THR A 100 32.29 -8.54 6.42
C THR A 100 33.79 -8.42 6.76
N PRO A 101 34.48 -9.51 7.16
CA PRO A 101 35.88 -9.48 7.59
C PRO A 101 36.89 -8.93 6.58
N LYS A 102 36.52 -8.88 5.29
CA LYS A 102 37.42 -8.57 4.17
C LYS A 102 37.41 -7.09 3.75
N LYS A 103 36.61 -6.24 4.39
CA LYS A 103 36.49 -4.82 4.00
C LYS A 103 37.44 -3.95 4.86
N PRO A 104 38.18 -3.01 4.24
CA PRO A 104 39.00 -2.07 5.00
C PRO A 104 38.11 -1.19 5.89
N PRO A 105 38.65 -0.68 7.01
CA PRO A 105 37.93 0.24 7.87
C PRO A 105 37.58 1.52 7.10
N THR A 106 36.29 1.81 7.01
CA THR A 106 35.76 3.07 6.46
C THR A 106 35.21 3.91 7.60
N ASN A 107 35.09 5.23 7.40
CA ASN A 107 34.42 6.14 8.34
C ASN A 107 32.96 6.42 7.97
N TYR A 108 32.41 5.65 7.03
CA TYR A 108 31.02 5.71 6.61
C TYR A 108 30.36 4.34 6.73
N LEU A 109 29.04 4.38 6.91
CA LEU A 109 28.20 3.19 7.01
C LEU A 109 27.83 2.67 5.62
N GLN A 110 27.79 1.35 5.49
CA GLN A 110 27.31 0.67 4.28
C GLN A 110 25.92 0.10 4.53
N TRP A 111 25.09 0.12 3.50
CA TRP A 111 23.68 -0.26 3.58
C TRP A 111 23.40 -1.52 2.78
N ASN A 112 22.55 -2.37 3.33
CA ASN A 112 22.05 -3.55 2.65
C ASN A 112 20.96 -3.13 1.66
N ILE A 113 21.32 -2.97 0.40
CA ILE A 113 20.37 -2.51 -0.63
C ILE A 113 19.19 -3.48 -0.81
N ASN A 114 19.45 -4.79 -0.70
CA ASN A 114 18.41 -5.81 -0.91
C ASN A 114 17.30 -5.77 0.16
N HIS A 115 17.64 -5.36 1.38
CA HIS A 115 16.69 -5.20 2.49
C HIS A 115 16.27 -3.75 2.74
N SER A 116 16.82 -2.80 1.97
CA SER A 116 16.45 -1.39 2.04
C SER A 116 15.24 -1.11 1.14
N VAL A 117 14.44 -0.13 1.52
CA VAL A 117 13.33 0.36 0.70
C VAL A 117 13.80 1.58 -0.07
N LEU A 118 13.79 1.50 -1.40
CA LEU A 118 14.16 2.58 -2.30
C LEU A 118 13.04 2.80 -3.31
N LYS A 119 12.49 4.02 -3.36
CA LYS A 119 11.48 4.43 -4.35
C LYS A 119 11.90 5.75 -4.97
N ASN A 120 11.98 5.80 -6.29
CA ASN A 120 12.40 6.98 -7.06
C ASN A 120 13.63 7.69 -6.45
N ILE A 121 14.69 6.90 -6.14
CA ILE A 121 15.96 7.39 -5.61
C ILE A 121 17.09 6.47 -6.07
N ASN A 122 18.27 7.04 -6.31
CA ASN A 122 19.46 6.30 -6.74
C ASN A 122 20.45 6.16 -5.58
N TYR A 123 21.44 5.29 -5.73
CA TYR A 123 22.52 5.13 -4.75
C TYR A 123 23.87 4.90 -5.42
N TYR A 124 24.95 5.12 -4.67
CA TYR A 124 26.33 4.92 -5.10
C TYR A 124 27.14 4.18 -4.05
N HIS A 125 27.81 3.09 -4.46
CA HIS A 125 28.60 2.17 -3.61
C HIS A 125 27.92 1.75 -2.30
N ASN A 126 26.60 1.61 -2.31
CA ASN A 126 25.80 1.21 -1.16
C ASN A 126 25.98 2.09 0.09
N SER A 127 26.51 3.30 -0.03
CA SER A 127 26.72 4.22 1.09
C SER A 127 26.07 5.58 0.88
N TRP A 128 26.03 6.04 -0.38
CA TRP A 128 25.48 7.33 -0.77
C TRP A 128 24.10 7.16 -1.40
N LEU A 129 23.10 7.90 -0.89
CA LEU A 129 21.84 8.15 -1.59
C LEU A 129 22.04 9.32 -2.55
N THR A 130 21.48 9.22 -3.77
CA THR A 130 21.60 10.24 -4.82
C THR A 130 20.23 10.78 -5.19
N ILE A 131 20.11 12.11 -5.12
CA ILE A 131 18.86 12.84 -5.32
C ILE A 131 18.50 12.92 -6.80
N PRO A 132 17.36 12.38 -7.26
CA PRO A 132 16.98 12.43 -8.67
C PRO A 132 16.26 13.74 -9.04
N GLU A 133 15.61 14.39 -8.08
CA GLU A 133 14.80 15.58 -8.28
C GLU A 133 15.08 16.62 -7.19
N SER A 134 15.22 17.88 -7.57
CA SER A 134 15.38 18.97 -6.60
C SER A 134 14.11 19.16 -5.76
N GLY A 135 14.26 19.62 -4.52
CA GLY A 135 13.17 19.93 -3.62
C GLY A 135 13.56 19.83 -2.15
N ASP A 136 12.57 19.97 -1.28
CA ASP A 136 12.75 19.82 0.16
C ASP A 136 12.53 18.37 0.59
N TYR A 137 13.45 17.86 1.40
CA TYR A 137 13.43 16.50 1.88
C TYR A 137 13.51 16.48 3.40
N TYR A 138 12.66 15.69 4.04
CA TYR A 138 12.92 15.32 5.42
C TYR A 138 13.92 14.17 5.44
N VAL A 139 15.09 14.41 6.03
CA VAL A 139 16.19 13.44 6.13
C VAL A 139 16.33 13.07 7.60
N TYR A 140 16.44 11.78 7.90
CA TYR A 140 16.62 11.29 9.26
C TYR A 140 17.72 10.23 9.35
N SER A 141 18.40 10.19 10.48
CA SER A 141 19.39 9.17 10.81
C SER A 141 19.22 8.73 12.25
N ARG A 142 19.32 7.42 12.46
CA ARG A 142 19.40 6.78 13.78
C ARG A 142 20.59 5.85 13.78
N VAL A 143 21.58 6.13 14.62
CA VAL A 143 22.77 5.28 14.77
C VAL A 143 22.86 4.85 16.22
N THR A 144 22.87 3.54 16.45
CA THR A 144 23.02 2.98 17.79
C THR A 144 24.45 2.47 17.96
N PHE A 145 25.13 2.93 19.00
CA PHE A 145 26.44 2.48 19.42
C PHE A 145 26.28 1.43 20.52
N SER A 146 27.11 0.39 20.45
CA SER A 146 27.17 -0.71 21.43
C SER A 146 28.44 -0.68 22.29
N LYS A 147 29.42 0.15 21.90
CA LYS A 147 30.70 0.31 22.58
C LYS A 147 31.06 1.78 22.67
N GLY A 148 31.66 2.16 23.80
CA GLY A 148 32.25 3.47 24.02
C GLY A 148 33.68 3.55 23.47
N HIS A 149 34.24 4.75 23.43
CA HIS A 149 35.63 4.97 23.08
C HIS A 149 36.26 6.06 23.95
N ARG A 150 37.42 5.81 24.55
CA ARG A 150 38.04 6.69 25.57
C ARG A 150 38.41 8.09 25.09
N LYS A 151 38.69 8.23 23.78
CA LYS A 151 39.25 9.47 23.19
C LYS A 151 38.41 10.10 22.10
N ILE A 152 37.43 9.36 21.57
CA ILE A 152 36.72 9.75 20.36
C ILE A 152 35.24 9.79 20.72
N PRO A 153 34.56 10.93 20.53
CA PRO A 153 33.14 11.02 20.82
C PRO A 153 32.35 10.13 19.85
N LEU A 154 31.29 9.50 20.35
CA LEU A 154 30.38 8.73 19.50
C LEU A 154 29.50 9.72 18.75
N ASN A 155 29.79 9.92 17.47
CA ASN A 155 29.08 10.86 16.62
C ASN A 155 28.46 10.18 15.40
N SER A 156 27.27 10.65 15.04
CA SER A 156 26.59 10.34 13.79
C SER A 156 26.51 11.62 12.97
N GLN A 157 27.15 11.62 11.80
CA GLN A 157 27.16 12.74 10.89
C GLN A 157 26.46 12.37 9.59
N VAL A 158 25.56 13.22 9.11
CA VAL A 158 25.04 13.09 7.74
C VAL A 158 25.85 14.04 6.87
N GLN A 159 26.55 13.46 5.90
CA GLN A 159 27.41 14.16 4.97
C GLN A 159 26.67 14.42 3.66
N LEU A 160 26.74 15.66 3.16
CA LEU A 160 26.22 16.07 1.86
C LEU A 160 27.38 16.37 0.92
N ARG A 161 27.30 15.90 -0.33
CA ARG A 161 28.18 16.36 -1.42
C ARG A 161 27.36 16.67 -2.67
N LYS A 162 27.84 17.61 -3.48
CA LYS A 162 27.12 18.09 -4.67
C LYS A 162 26.99 17.04 -5.76
N THR A 163 28.08 16.34 -6.12
CA THR A 163 28.10 15.29 -7.15
C THR A 163 29.45 14.57 -7.13
N GLY A 164 29.49 13.26 -6.85
CA GLY A 164 30.57 12.28 -7.17
C GLY A 164 32.02 12.56 -6.74
N THR A 165 32.54 13.73 -7.09
CA THR A 165 33.89 14.28 -6.91
C THR A 165 33.81 15.54 -6.04
N GLY A 166 34.03 15.35 -4.75
CA GLY A 166 34.11 16.42 -3.76
C GLY A 166 34.12 15.87 -2.33
N ASN A 167 34.78 16.57 -1.41
CA ASN A 167 34.70 16.26 0.01
C ASN A 167 33.30 16.61 0.52
N GLY A 168 32.66 15.68 1.22
CA GLY A 168 31.35 15.93 1.83
C GLY A 168 31.44 16.94 2.97
N THR A 169 30.37 17.71 3.14
CA THR A 169 30.18 18.63 4.27
C THR A 169 29.11 18.10 5.20
N ALA A 170 29.35 18.14 6.51
CA ALA A 170 28.40 17.66 7.50
C ALA A 170 27.20 18.61 7.57
N VAL A 171 26.00 18.11 7.26
CA VAL A 171 24.74 18.88 7.31
C VAL A 171 23.93 18.61 8.56
N MET A 172 24.08 17.43 9.16
CA MET A 172 23.50 17.12 10.48
C MET A 172 24.51 16.36 11.33
N GLN A 173 24.53 16.65 12.63
CA GLN A 173 25.38 15.96 13.59
C GLN A 173 24.61 15.66 14.89
N ALA A 174 24.75 14.42 15.36
CA ALA A 174 24.24 13.97 16.64
C ALA A 174 25.34 13.24 17.38
N TYR A 175 25.29 13.35 18.71
CA TYR A 175 26.27 12.75 19.60
C TYR A 175 25.56 11.83 20.58
N CYS A 176 26.28 10.83 21.04
CA CYS A 176 25.96 10.21 22.30
C CYS A 176 27.23 9.89 23.10
N ASP A 177 27.05 9.61 24.38
CA ASP A 177 28.06 9.13 25.29
C ASP A 177 27.76 7.69 25.74
N LEU A 178 28.81 6.89 25.79
CA LEU A 178 28.77 5.53 26.31
C LEU A 178 30.11 5.26 26.99
N ASP A 179 30.04 4.83 28.25
CA ASP A 179 31.24 4.48 29.01
C ASP A 179 31.96 3.29 28.35
N SER A 180 33.26 3.44 28.08
CA SER A 180 34.08 2.40 27.46
C SER A 180 34.43 1.27 28.44
N GLU A 181 34.34 1.51 29.74
CA GLU A 181 34.78 0.57 30.79
C GLU A 181 33.63 -0.23 31.40
N SER A 182 32.39 -0.01 30.95
CA SER A 182 31.24 -0.70 31.53
C SER A 182 31.26 -2.19 31.21
N THR A 183 31.21 -3.02 32.24
CA THR A 183 31.04 -4.48 32.12
C THR A 183 29.61 -4.87 31.74
N ILE A 184 28.67 -3.94 31.82
CA ILE A 184 27.27 -4.12 31.44
C ILE A 184 27.11 -3.63 30.00
N PRO A 185 26.58 -4.45 29.08
CA PRO A 185 26.34 -4.02 27.71
C PRO A 185 25.28 -2.90 27.69
N ARG A 186 25.73 -1.67 27.48
CA ARG A 186 24.87 -0.50 27.31
C ARG A 186 24.80 -0.14 25.84
N LEU A 187 23.67 0.40 25.44
CA LEU A 187 23.47 0.96 24.10
C LEU A 187 23.27 2.45 24.22
N CYS A 188 23.75 3.20 23.25
CA CYS A 188 23.28 4.56 23.05
C CYS A 188 22.94 4.85 21.60
N THR A 189 21.82 5.53 21.39
CA THR A 189 21.32 5.90 20.07
C THR A 189 21.41 7.41 19.85
N ALA A 190 22.21 7.82 18.87
CA ALA A 190 22.19 9.18 18.33
C ALA A 190 21.12 9.25 17.23
N THR A 191 20.10 10.10 17.43
CA THR A 191 19.01 10.32 16.47
C THR A 191 18.99 11.77 16.02
N GLN A 192 18.80 12.00 14.73
CA GLN A 192 18.68 13.32 14.14
C GLN A 192 17.72 13.30 12.95
N GLY A 193 17.07 14.42 12.68
CA GLY A 193 16.34 14.61 11.44
C GLY A 193 16.00 16.08 11.20
N GLU A 194 16.09 16.50 9.96
CA GLU A 194 15.94 17.89 9.53
C GLU A 194 15.37 17.95 8.11
N VAL A 195 14.69 19.07 7.80
CA VAL A 195 14.28 19.38 6.43
C VAL A 195 15.43 20.06 5.71
N ILE A 196 15.90 19.46 4.62
CA ILE A 196 17.03 19.96 3.83
C ILE A 196 16.57 20.15 2.38
N THR A 197 16.83 21.33 1.83
CA THR A 197 16.67 21.60 0.41
C THR A 197 17.83 20.96 -0.35
N LEU A 198 17.51 20.05 -1.27
CA LEU A 198 18.50 19.30 -2.05
C LEU A 198 18.30 19.53 -3.53
N GLU A 199 19.41 19.56 -4.25
CA GLU A 199 19.41 19.67 -5.71
C GLU A 199 19.57 18.28 -6.36
N LYS A 200 19.05 18.13 -7.58
CA LYS A 200 19.31 16.94 -8.40
C LYS A 200 20.81 16.67 -8.51
N GLY A 201 21.20 15.43 -8.23
CA GLY A 201 22.59 14.97 -8.24
C GLY A 201 23.29 15.04 -6.89
N ASN A 202 22.74 15.77 -5.90
CA ASN A 202 23.25 15.77 -4.54
C ASN A 202 23.30 14.36 -3.97
N GLN A 203 24.26 14.12 -3.08
CA GLN A 203 24.44 12.83 -2.45
C GLN A 203 24.58 12.94 -0.94
N LEU A 204 23.88 12.06 -0.23
CA LEU A 204 23.87 11.99 1.23
C LEU A 204 24.39 10.63 1.72
N SER A 205 25.19 10.62 2.77
CA SER A 205 25.65 9.40 3.44
C SER A 205 25.82 9.61 4.94
N VAL A 206 25.84 8.52 5.72
CA VAL A 206 26.03 8.58 7.18
C VAL A 206 27.43 8.13 7.55
N TRP A 207 28.08 8.97 8.35
CA TRP A 207 29.46 8.85 8.79
C TRP A 207 29.51 8.76 10.30
N VAL A 208 30.45 7.95 10.77
CA VAL A 208 30.73 7.73 12.20
C VAL A 208 32.24 7.67 12.36
N ALA A 209 32.74 8.07 13.53
CA ALA A 209 34.18 8.05 13.75
C ALA A 209 34.80 6.65 13.62
N ASP A 210 34.10 5.61 14.11
CA ASP A 210 34.50 4.21 13.96
C ASP A 210 33.26 3.30 13.86
N PRO A 211 33.02 2.64 12.70
CA PRO A 211 31.91 1.71 12.53
C PRO A 211 31.99 0.45 13.39
N SER A 212 33.15 0.13 13.98
CA SER A 212 33.30 -1.02 14.88
C SER A 212 32.56 -0.84 16.21
N LEU A 213 32.22 0.41 16.55
CA LEU A 213 31.48 0.78 17.75
C LEU A 213 29.96 0.71 17.55
N VAL A 214 29.51 0.66 16.30
CA VAL A 214 28.10 0.68 15.91
C VAL A 214 27.46 -0.71 16.12
N SER A 215 26.19 -0.69 16.54
CA SER A 215 25.34 -1.87 16.61
C SER A 215 24.75 -2.18 15.24
N TYR A 216 24.98 -3.41 14.77
CA TYR A 216 24.42 -3.97 13.54
C TYR A 216 23.20 -4.84 13.80
N THR A 217 22.61 -4.74 15.00
CA THR A 217 21.32 -5.36 15.29
C THR A 217 20.25 -4.78 14.37
N GLU A 218 19.37 -5.63 13.85
CA GLU A 218 18.34 -5.21 12.93
C GLU A 218 17.51 -4.06 13.49
N GLY A 219 17.33 -3.01 12.68
CA GLY A 219 16.62 -1.81 13.07
C GLY A 219 17.39 -0.85 13.97
N ALA A 220 18.43 -1.26 14.70
CA ALA A 220 19.13 -0.36 15.63
C ALA A 220 19.80 0.84 14.92
N THR A 221 20.28 0.63 13.70
CA THR A 221 20.91 1.64 12.85
C THR A 221 20.19 1.76 11.52
N THR A 222 19.66 2.94 11.22
CA THR A 222 18.85 3.23 10.03
C THR A 222 19.10 4.64 9.52
N PHE A 223 19.00 4.81 8.21
CA PHE A 223 19.08 6.11 7.54
C PHE A 223 17.95 6.22 6.52
N GLY A 224 17.35 7.38 6.37
CA GLY A 224 16.29 7.51 5.39
C GLY A 224 15.90 8.94 5.10
N MET A 225 15.06 9.07 4.08
CA MET A 225 14.54 10.35 3.67
C MET A 225 13.29 10.20 2.81
N TYR A 226 12.49 11.27 2.73
CA TYR A 226 11.41 11.38 1.77
C TYR A 226 11.24 12.83 1.32
N LYS A 227 10.77 13.01 0.09
CA LYS A 227 10.42 14.32 -0.47
C LYS A 227 9.13 14.83 0.16
N LEU A 228 9.09 16.11 0.53
CA LEU A 228 7.92 16.79 1.07
C LEU A 228 6.94 17.21 -0.02
#